data_AF-A0A1B6G9L6-F1
#
_entry.id   AF-A0A1B6G9L6-F1
#
_cell.length_a   1.000
_cell.length_b   1.000
_cell.length_c   1.000
_cell.angle_alpha   90.00
_cell.angle_beta   90.00
_cell.angle_gamma   90.00
#
_symmetry.space_group_name_H-M   'P 1'
#
loop_
_entity.id
_entity.type
_entity.pdbx_description
1 polymer ?
#
loop_
_entity_poly.entity_id
_entity_poly.type
_entity_poly.pdbx_seq_one_letter_code
_entity_poly.pdbx_strand_id
1 'polypeptide(L)'
;MEVLDSSDICLPITDINLVLNWKCDNKCWIHKHDVVMLKNRSSYLNGGSVLDVRRKEDLFSEYKFSSSVLPRTIFCHDFKGGYLEDRFCTGSTNIDTYRFFNWTAIDIFIYFSHKLVTIPPQGWINSGHIHGVPVLGTLITEWHEGETIWRHILTDIEKVNLFSQKLAQICAHYKFDGYLLNVENIIPKDYVPRLLQFVELLKAHLNLYCARQTWLIWYDSVTTDGAL
;
A
#
# COMPACT_ATOMS: atom_id res chain seq x y z
N MET A 1 -10.87 31.68 4.24
CA MET A 1 -10.89 30.23 4.02
C MET A 1 -10.56 30.00 2.56
N GLU A 2 -9.34 29.58 2.24
CA GLU A 2 -9.02 29.12 0.89
C GLU A 2 -9.88 27.89 0.59
N VAL A 3 -10.53 27.90 -0.57
CA VAL A 3 -11.29 26.74 -1.05
C VAL A 3 -10.25 25.69 -1.44
N LEU A 4 -10.18 24.61 -0.65
CA LEU A 4 -9.30 23.48 -0.97
C LEU A 4 -9.74 22.88 -2.31
N ASP A 5 -8.84 22.87 -3.28
CA ASP A 5 -9.08 22.23 -4.56
C ASP A 5 -9.13 20.71 -4.34
N SER A 6 -10.29 20.12 -4.55
CA SER A 6 -10.52 18.68 -4.39
C SER A 6 -9.57 17.81 -5.24
N SER A 7 -9.02 18.36 -6.32
CA SER A 7 -8.05 17.67 -7.17
C SER A 7 -6.64 17.65 -6.59
N ASP A 8 -6.38 18.27 -5.43
CA ASP A 8 -5.12 18.20 -4.69
C ASP A 8 -5.21 17.32 -3.42
N ILE A 9 -6.29 16.54 -3.30
CA ILE A 9 -6.61 15.74 -2.13
C ILE A 9 -6.65 14.25 -2.52
N CYS A 10 -5.88 13.42 -1.83
CA CYS A 10 -5.88 11.98 -2.00
C CYS A 10 -6.91 11.33 -1.06
N LEU A 11 -8.09 10.98 -1.58
CA LEU A 11 -9.13 10.34 -0.79
C LEU A 11 -9.13 8.82 -0.98
N PRO A 12 -9.39 8.04 0.08
CA PRO A 12 -9.63 6.61 -0.04
C PRO A 12 -10.97 6.37 -0.75
N ILE A 13 -11.11 5.20 -1.36
CA ILE A 13 -12.38 4.74 -1.93
C ILE A 13 -13.07 3.90 -0.86
N THR A 14 -14.25 4.34 -0.42
CA THR A 14 -14.97 3.72 0.71
C THR A 14 -16.12 2.80 0.30
N ASP A 15 -16.53 2.84 -0.97
CA ASP A 15 -17.65 2.07 -1.50
C ASP A 15 -17.17 1.15 -2.63
N ILE A 16 -17.58 -0.12 -2.56
CA ILE A 16 -17.25 -1.13 -3.57
C ILE A 16 -17.69 -0.72 -4.98
N ASN A 17 -18.85 -0.08 -5.13
CA ASN A 17 -19.36 0.36 -6.43
C ASN A 17 -18.47 1.43 -7.05
N LEU A 18 -17.83 2.27 -6.23
CA LEU A 18 -16.87 3.26 -6.73
C LEU A 18 -15.60 2.56 -7.25
N VAL A 19 -15.18 1.45 -6.63
CA VAL A 19 -14.07 0.63 -7.14
C VAL A 19 -14.46 -0.04 -8.46
N LEU A 20 -15.62 -0.70 -8.51
CA LEU A 20 -16.08 -1.43 -9.70
C LEU A 20 -16.30 -0.51 -10.90
N ASN A 21 -16.79 0.71 -10.66
CA ASN A 21 -16.98 1.73 -11.69
C ASN A 21 -15.77 2.65 -11.90
N TRP A 22 -14.64 2.38 -11.21
CA TRP A 22 -13.49 3.27 -11.27
C TRP A 22 -12.98 3.42 -12.70
N LYS A 23 -12.71 4.66 -13.07
CA LYS A 23 -12.14 5.07 -14.35
C LYS A 23 -11.26 6.30 -14.13
N CYS A 24 -10.18 6.38 -14.89
CA CYS A 24 -9.37 7.59 -14.96
C CYS A 24 -10.21 8.71 -15.60
N ASP A 25 -10.53 9.75 -14.82
CA ASP A 25 -11.29 10.92 -15.29
C ASP A 25 -10.40 12.13 -15.57
N ASN A 26 -9.09 11.99 -15.42
CA ASN A 26 -8.06 13.01 -15.58
C ASN A 26 -8.19 14.23 -14.64
N LYS A 27 -8.95 14.11 -13.55
CA LYS A 27 -9.22 15.23 -12.63
C LYS A 27 -8.58 15.08 -11.26
N CYS A 28 -7.86 14.00 -11.00
CA CYS A 28 -7.22 13.77 -9.70
C CYS A 28 -5.79 14.30 -9.61
N TRP A 29 -5.25 14.30 -8.40
CA TRP A 29 -3.96 14.92 -8.04
C TRP A 29 -2.76 14.43 -8.84
N ILE A 30 -2.79 13.20 -9.34
CA ILE A 30 -1.68 12.61 -10.11
C ILE A 30 -1.41 13.36 -11.43
N HIS A 31 -2.39 14.13 -11.92
CA HIS A 31 -2.24 14.94 -13.14
C HIS A 31 -1.68 16.34 -12.89
N LYS A 32 -1.62 16.75 -11.62
CA LYS A 32 -1.05 18.03 -11.20
C LYS A 32 0.31 17.87 -10.56
N HIS A 33 0.55 16.71 -9.95
CA HIS A 33 1.74 16.47 -9.17
C HIS A 33 2.43 15.17 -9.54
N ASP A 34 3.73 15.26 -9.81
CA ASP A 34 4.52 14.14 -10.27
C ASP A 34 4.80 13.12 -9.15
N VAL A 35 4.69 11.85 -9.52
CA VAL A 35 5.22 10.73 -8.74
C VAL A 35 6.56 10.29 -9.34
N VAL A 36 7.60 10.36 -8.52
CA VAL A 36 8.96 9.96 -8.90
C VAL A 36 9.07 8.44 -9.01
N MET A 37 10.02 7.95 -9.80
CA MET A 37 10.26 6.51 -9.92
C MET A 37 10.95 5.96 -8.66
N LEU A 38 10.60 4.73 -8.28
CA LEU A 38 11.25 4.01 -7.19
C LEU A 38 12.76 3.87 -7.47
N LYS A 39 13.58 4.43 -6.58
CA LYS A 39 15.04 4.38 -6.68
C LYS A 39 15.55 2.98 -6.34
N ASN A 40 16.51 2.48 -7.12
CA ASN A 40 17.18 1.22 -6.79
C ASN A 40 18.01 1.35 -5.50
N ARG A 41 17.90 0.34 -4.63
CA ARG A 41 18.73 0.21 -3.42
C ARG A 41 19.93 -0.70 -3.67
N SER A 42 20.93 -0.59 -2.80
CA SER A 42 22.05 -1.53 -2.74
C SER A 42 21.55 -2.96 -2.52
N SER A 43 22.15 -3.92 -3.23
CA SER A 43 21.92 -5.36 -3.03
C SER A 43 22.67 -5.92 -1.81
N TYR A 44 23.40 -5.08 -1.08
CA TYR A 44 24.14 -5.43 0.13
C TYR A 44 23.83 -4.47 1.27
N LEU A 45 23.78 -5.02 2.48
CA LEU A 45 23.68 -4.31 3.74
C LEU A 45 24.95 -4.55 4.55
N ASN A 46 25.42 -3.51 5.23
CA ASN A 46 26.56 -3.63 6.14
C ASN A 46 26.04 -4.11 7.50
N GLY A 47 26.57 -5.21 8.04
CA GLY A 47 26.25 -5.61 9.40
C GLY A 47 27.10 -4.84 10.40
N GLY A 48 26.49 -4.29 11.45
CA GLY A 48 27.20 -3.55 12.50
C GLY A 48 26.27 -2.63 13.27
N SER A 49 26.74 -2.10 14.39
CA SER A 49 26.02 -1.11 15.19
C SER A 49 26.44 0.30 14.78
N VAL A 50 25.48 1.19 14.52
CA VAL A 50 25.75 2.63 14.32
C VAL A 50 26.36 3.25 15.59
N LEU A 51 26.11 2.66 16.76
CA LEU A 51 26.65 3.13 18.05
C LEU A 51 28.16 2.90 18.20
N ASP A 52 28.75 2.04 17.37
CA ASP A 52 30.18 1.71 17.41
C ASP A 52 31.00 2.51 16.38
N VAL A 53 30.37 3.36 15.58
CA VAL A 53 31.06 4.19 14.59
C VAL A 53 31.63 5.43 15.28
N ARG A 54 32.92 5.40 15.63
CA ARG A 54 33.63 6.52 16.27
C ARG A 54 34.53 7.29 15.29
N ARG A 55 34.90 6.66 14.16
CA ARG A 55 35.74 7.21 13.09
C ARG A 55 35.24 6.76 11.72
N LYS A 56 35.69 7.44 10.66
CA LYS A 56 35.34 7.13 9.27
C LYS A 56 35.78 5.72 8.84
N GLU A 57 36.86 5.21 9.44
CA GLU A 57 37.35 3.85 9.21
C GLU A 57 36.39 2.77 9.77
N ASP A 58 35.61 3.08 10.81
CA ASP A 58 34.67 2.15 11.44
C ASP A 58 33.38 1.94 10.61
N LEU A 59 33.15 2.77 9.57
CA LEU A 59 32.00 2.66 8.65
C LEU A 59 32.08 1.43 7.74
N PHE A 60 33.27 0.87 7.57
CA PHE A 60 33.48 -0.32 6.76
C PHE A 60 33.39 -1.53 7.68
N SER A 61 32.16 -1.98 7.96
CA SER A 61 32.03 -3.29 8.57
C SER A 61 32.57 -4.35 7.61
N GLU A 62 33.36 -5.29 8.16
CA GLU A 62 33.96 -6.39 7.39
C GLU A 62 32.91 -7.35 6.81
N TYR A 63 31.63 -7.21 7.20
CA TYR A 63 30.55 -8.13 6.86
C TYR A 63 29.48 -7.43 6.03
N LYS A 64 29.63 -7.54 4.70
CA LYS A 64 28.57 -7.23 3.74
C LYS A 64 27.70 -8.46 3.56
N PHE A 65 26.43 -8.33 3.90
CA PHE A 65 25.44 -9.37 3.68
C PHE A 65 24.63 -9.02 2.43
N SER A 66 24.27 -10.03 1.63
CA SER A 66 23.28 -9.81 0.58
C SER A 66 21.93 -9.49 1.22
N SER A 67 21.23 -8.48 0.72
CA SER A 67 19.90 -8.13 1.24
C SER A 67 18.86 -9.23 1.03
N SER A 68 19.11 -10.19 0.13
CA SER A 68 18.19 -11.31 -0.15
C SER A 68 18.14 -12.36 0.96
N VAL A 69 19.19 -12.47 1.78
CA VAL A 69 19.28 -13.45 2.88
C VAL A 69 18.92 -12.87 4.24
N LEU A 70 18.64 -11.58 4.29
CA LEU A 70 18.27 -10.88 5.51
C LEU A 70 16.75 -10.72 5.62
N PRO A 71 16.21 -10.71 6.85
CA PRO A 71 14.80 -10.39 7.06
C PRO A 71 14.52 -8.96 6.58
N ARG A 72 13.30 -8.76 6.06
CA ARG A 72 12.82 -7.44 5.66
C ARG A 72 11.98 -6.82 6.76
N THR A 73 12.06 -5.51 6.89
CA THR A 73 11.29 -4.72 7.84
C THR A 73 10.16 -3.98 7.13
N ILE A 74 8.93 -4.20 7.57
CA ILE A 74 7.75 -3.48 7.08
C ILE A 74 7.37 -2.43 8.12
N PHE A 75 7.10 -1.20 7.67
CA PHE A 75 6.53 -0.16 8.51
C PHE A 75 5.08 0.08 8.12
N CYS A 76 4.15 -0.25 9.03
CA CYS A 76 2.74 0.02 8.86
C CYS A 76 2.39 1.37 9.49
N HIS A 77 1.96 2.33 8.69
CA HIS A 77 1.52 3.65 9.15
C HIS A 77 0.09 3.58 9.68
N ASP A 78 -0.14 2.77 10.71
CA ASP A 78 -1.43 2.59 11.36
C ASP A 78 -1.40 3.17 12.79
N PHE A 79 -1.97 4.35 12.97
CA PHE A 79 -1.99 5.07 14.25
C PHE A 79 -3.12 6.12 14.24
N LYS A 80 -3.31 6.74 15.40
CA LYS A 80 -4.45 7.56 15.87
C LYS A 80 -5.49 7.95 14.80
N GLY A 81 -6.60 7.21 14.75
CA GLY A 81 -7.81 7.59 14.02
C GLY A 81 -7.79 7.27 12.51
N GLY A 82 -6.85 6.44 12.05
CA GLY A 82 -6.84 5.92 10.68
C GLY A 82 -6.35 6.91 9.63
N TYR A 83 -5.48 7.84 10.02
CA TYR A 83 -4.69 8.74 9.16
C TYR A 83 -5.31 9.23 7.85
N LEU A 84 -5.70 10.51 7.84
CA LEU A 84 -6.05 11.24 6.62
C LEU A 84 -5.66 12.72 6.70
N GLU A 85 -4.99 13.19 7.75
CA GLU A 85 -4.64 14.61 7.91
C GLU A 85 -3.47 15.05 7.01
N ASP A 86 -2.80 14.05 6.43
CA ASP A 86 -1.67 14.08 5.51
C ASP A 86 -2.06 13.72 4.07
N ARG A 87 -3.37 13.67 3.79
CA ARG A 87 -3.93 13.35 2.47
C ARG A 87 -3.68 14.40 1.38
N PHE A 88 -3.17 15.57 1.75
CA PHE A 88 -3.06 16.74 0.87
C PHE A 88 -1.71 16.72 0.14
N CYS A 89 -1.74 16.82 -1.19
CA CYS A 89 -0.52 16.83 -2.01
C CYS A 89 0.35 18.07 -1.76
N THR A 90 -0.27 19.18 -1.35
CA THR A 90 0.40 20.45 -1.05
C THR A 90 0.79 20.62 0.43
N GLY A 91 0.67 19.56 1.23
CA GLY A 91 0.94 19.58 2.66
C GLY A 91 -0.26 20.00 3.50
N SER A 92 -0.13 19.81 4.81
CA SER A 92 -1.17 20.09 5.80
C SER A 92 -0.79 21.31 6.63
N THR A 93 -1.77 22.12 7.00
CA THR A 93 -1.58 23.20 7.99
C THR A 93 -1.43 22.67 9.41
N ASN A 94 -1.77 21.40 9.65
CA ASN A 94 -1.54 20.74 10.94
C ASN A 94 -0.07 20.33 11.08
N ILE A 95 0.65 21.05 11.95
CA ILE A 95 2.07 20.80 12.25
C ILE A 95 2.29 19.53 13.08
N ASP A 96 1.25 18.95 13.67
CA ASP A 96 1.33 17.73 14.47
C ASP A 96 1.07 16.47 13.63
N THR A 97 1.00 16.62 12.30
CA THR A 97 0.92 15.49 11.37
C THR A 97 2.14 14.58 11.50
N TYR A 98 1.90 13.29 11.33
CA TYR A 98 2.94 12.26 11.44
C TYR A 98 4.04 12.49 10.37
N ARG A 99 5.29 12.31 10.79
CA ARG A 99 6.46 12.43 9.93
C ARG A 99 7.36 11.22 10.14
N PHE A 100 7.88 10.67 9.06
CA PHE A 100 8.81 9.55 9.10
C PHE A 100 10.10 9.89 8.37
N PHE A 101 11.23 9.65 9.04
CA PHE A 101 12.56 10.00 8.54
C PHE A 101 13.45 8.77 8.32
N ASN A 102 13.15 7.64 8.94
CA ASN A 102 14.04 6.48 9.02
C ASN A 102 13.86 5.51 7.84
N TRP A 103 13.72 6.04 6.62
CA TRP A 103 13.50 5.25 5.39
C TRP A 103 14.59 4.20 5.13
N THR A 104 15.82 4.46 5.56
CA THR A 104 16.94 3.52 5.40
C THR A 104 16.79 2.26 6.25
N ALA A 105 15.98 2.31 7.32
CA ALA A 105 15.80 1.22 8.28
C ALA A 105 14.64 0.27 7.93
N ILE A 106 13.88 0.56 6.87
CA ILE A 106 12.72 -0.23 6.46
C ILE A 106 12.85 -0.67 5.01
N ASP A 107 12.14 -1.71 4.62
CA ASP A 107 12.13 -2.27 3.26
C ASP A 107 10.83 -1.98 2.53
N ILE A 108 9.71 -1.84 3.25
CA ILE A 108 8.39 -1.55 2.69
C ILE A 108 7.67 -0.61 3.64
N PHE A 109 6.98 0.40 3.10
CA PHE A 109 6.08 1.27 3.84
C PHE A 109 4.64 1.01 3.42
N ILE A 110 3.73 0.87 4.37
CA ILE A 110 2.30 0.70 4.13
C ILE A 110 1.59 1.94 4.62
N TYR A 111 0.95 2.68 3.72
CA TYR A 111 0.07 3.79 4.08
C TYR A 111 -1.30 3.22 4.45
N PHE A 112 -1.58 3.15 5.75
CA PHE A 112 -2.71 2.42 6.29
C PHE A 112 -3.86 3.36 6.65
N SER A 113 -5.08 2.94 6.33
CA SER A 113 -6.31 3.53 6.87
C SER A 113 -7.40 2.46 6.95
N HIS A 114 -8.34 2.62 7.87
CA HIS A 114 -9.52 1.74 8.04
C HIS A 114 -10.61 2.07 6.99
N LYS A 115 -10.23 2.05 5.71
CA LYS A 115 -11.10 2.32 4.56
C LYS A 115 -10.90 1.24 3.51
N LEU A 116 -11.95 1.01 2.71
CA LEU A 116 -11.99 -0.11 1.77
C LEU A 116 -10.74 -0.15 0.88
N VAL A 117 -10.47 0.90 0.10
CA VAL A 117 -9.22 1.03 -0.66
C VAL A 117 -8.52 2.33 -0.27
N THR A 118 -7.34 2.22 0.34
CA THR A 118 -6.52 3.38 0.68
C THR A 118 -5.44 3.60 -0.37
N ILE A 119 -5.45 4.78 -0.99
CA ILE A 119 -4.41 5.21 -1.92
C ILE A 119 -3.38 6.03 -1.14
N PRO A 120 -2.08 5.69 -1.18
CA PRO A 120 -1.05 6.50 -0.53
C PRO A 120 -0.99 7.90 -1.14
N PRO A 121 -0.99 8.98 -0.34
CA PRO A 121 -0.77 10.32 -0.85
C PRO A 121 0.58 10.47 -1.52
N GLN A 122 0.66 11.35 -2.53
CA GLN A 122 1.88 11.58 -3.31
C GLN A 122 3.12 11.85 -2.44
N GLY A 123 3.00 12.63 -1.37
CA GLY A 123 4.11 12.95 -0.48
C GLY A 123 4.75 11.70 0.14
N TRP A 124 3.93 10.70 0.50
CA TRP A 124 4.39 9.42 1.01
C TRP A 124 5.04 8.57 -0.07
N ILE A 125 4.41 8.47 -1.26
CA ILE A 125 4.96 7.74 -2.40
C ILE A 125 6.34 8.30 -2.76
N ASN A 126 6.45 9.61 -2.94
CA ASN A 126 7.70 10.25 -3.32
C ASN A 126 8.77 10.11 -2.24
N SER A 127 8.40 10.26 -0.96
CA SER A 127 9.34 10.06 0.15
C SER A 127 9.89 8.63 0.16
N GLY A 128 9.04 7.61 0.01
CA GLY A 128 9.51 6.23 -0.09
C GLY A 128 10.38 6.01 -1.33
N HIS A 129 9.89 6.42 -2.50
CA HIS A 129 10.56 6.18 -3.78
C HIS A 129 11.95 6.82 -3.87
N ILE A 130 12.14 8.04 -3.37
CA ILE A 130 13.44 8.73 -3.34
C ILE A 130 14.45 7.96 -2.47
N HIS A 131 13.98 7.32 -1.40
CA HIS A 131 14.79 6.47 -0.52
C HIS A 131 14.86 5.01 -0.98
N GLY A 132 14.21 4.66 -2.09
CA GLY A 132 14.17 3.31 -2.63
C GLY A 132 13.30 2.34 -1.83
N VAL A 133 12.32 2.85 -1.08
CA VAL A 133 11.35 2.07 -0.32
C VAL A 133 10.02 2.07 -1.09
N PRO A 134 9.51 0.90 -1.52
CA PRO A 134 8.17 0.80 -2.09
C PRO A 134 7.08 1.18 -1.08
N VAL A 135 6.03 1.82 -1.57
CA VAL A 135 4.91 2.34 -0.79
C VAL A 135 3.62 1.65 -1.20
N LEU A 136 3.02 0.92 -0.28
CA LEU A 136 1.78 0.17 -0.51
C LEU A 136 0.57 0.94 0.03
N GLY A 137 -0.55 0.79 -0.66
CA GLY A 137 -1.87 1.10 -0.13
C GLY A 137 -2.44 -0.08 0.66
N THR A 138 -3.72 0.01 1.02
CA THR A 138 -4.43 -1.08 1.68
C THR A 138 -5.73 -1.42 0.97
N LEU A 139 -6.09 -2.71 0.99
CA LEU A 139 -7.47 -3.18 0.83
C LEU A 139 -7.90 -3.73 2.19
N ILE A 140 -8.85 -3.06 2.84
CA ILE A 140 -9.31 -3.45 4.17
C ILE A 140 -10.82 -3.70 4.17
N THR A 141 -11.20 -4.82 4.75
CA THR A 141 -12.61 -5.16 4.99
C THR A 141 -12.75 -5.61 6.43
N GLU A 142 -13.63 -4.97 7.19
CA GLU A 142 -13.76 -5.20 8.63
C GLU A 142 -15.21 -5.50 8.98
N TRP A 143 -15.40 -6.39 9.96
CA TRP A 143 -16.71 -6.65 10.58
C TRP A 143 -17.80 -7.06 9.57
N HIS A 144 -19.05 -6.71 9.87
CA HIS A 144 -20.21 -7.08 9.05
C HIS A 144 -20.24 -6.40 7.67
N GLU A 145 -19.71 -5.18 7.58
CA GLU A 145 -19.61 -4.46 6.31
C GLU A 145 -18.64 -5.18 5.36
N GLY A 146 -17.49 -5.61 5.88
CA GLY A 146 -16.52 -6.41 5.15
C GLY A 146 -17.09 -7.75 4.66
N GLU A 147 -17.83 -8.45 5.51
CA GLU A 147 -18.51 -9.69 5.11
C GLU A 147 -19.49 -9.45 3.95
N THR A 148 -20.25 -8.35 4.00
CA THR A 148 -21.20 -7.99 2.95
C THR A 148 -20.51 -7.70 1.61
N ILE A 149 -19.38 -6.98 1.65
CA ILE A 149 -18.54 -6.71 0.48
C ILE A 149 -18.05 -8.02 -0.16
N TRP A 150 -17.48 -8.91 0.65
CA TRP A 150 -16.98 -10.18 0.14
C TRP A 150 -18.09 -11.10 -0.37
N ARG A 151 -19.26 -11.15 0.29
CA ARG A 151 -20.42 -11.88 -0.24
C ARG A 151 -20.85 -11.34 -1.60
N HIS A 152 -20.80 -10.02 -1.81
CA HIS A 152 -21.14 -9.42 -3.10
C HIS A 152 -20.14 -9.78 -4.20
N ILE A 153 -18.84 -9.75 -3.89
CA ILE A 153 -17.75 -10.01 -4.85
C ILE A 153 -17.65 -11.50 -5.15
N LEU A 154 -17.55 -12.33 -4.10
CA LEU A 154 -17.22 -13.73 -4.22
C LEU A 154 -18.36 -14.58 -4.77
N THR A 155 -19.58 -14.07 -4.97
CA THR A 155 -20.65 -14.87 -5.60
C THR A 155 -20.39 -15.20 -7.08
N ASP A 156 -19.55 -14.42 -7.76
CA ASP A 156 -19.40 -14.46 -9.21
C ASP A 156 -17.93 -14.22 -9.61
N ILE A 157 -17.37 -15.14 -10.41
CA ILE A 157 -15.97 -15.05 -10.85
C ILE A 157 -15.73 -13.81 -11.72
N GLU A 158 -16.73 -13.34 -12.47
CA GLU A 158 -16.60 -12.13 -13.28
C GLU A 158 -16.45 -10.89 -12.39
N LYS A 159 -17.14 -10.85 -11.24
CA LYS A 159 -16.98 -9.78 -10.25
C LYS A 159 -15.62 -9.84 -9.56
N VAL A 160 -15.13 -11.03 -9.24
CA VAL A 160 -13.79 -11.23 -8.69
C VAL A 160 -12.73 -10.72 -9.66
N ASN A 161 -12.85 -11.08 -10.94
CA ASN A 161 -11.97 -10.64 -12.01
C ASN A 161 -12.03 -9.11 -12.18
N LEU A 162 -13.23 -8.52 -12.27
CA LEU A 162 -13.40 -7.07 -12.40
C LEU A 162 -12.85 -6.30 -11.20
N PHE A 163 -13.14 -6.75 -9.98
CA PHE A 163 -12.69 -6.07 -8.76
C PHE A 163 -11.15 -6.08 -8.67
N SER A 164 -10.53 -7.25 -8.87
CA SER A 164 -9.07 -7.36 -8.88
C SER A 164 -8.42 -6.53 -10.00
N GLN A 165 -9.03 -6.49 -11.19
CA GLN A 165 -8.58 -5.67 -12.32
C GLN A 165 -8.63 -4.18 -11.97
N LYS A 166 -9.72 -3.72 -11.35
CA LYS A 166 -9.91 -2.31 -10.97
C LYS A 166 -8.89 -1.87 -9.92
N LEU A 167 -8.61 -2.70 -8.92
CA LEU A 167 -7.55 -2.44 -7.94
C LEU A 167 -6.18 -2.30 -8.64
N ALA A 168 -5.83 -3.21 -9.54
CA ALA A 168 -4.57 -3.11 -10.28
C ALA A 168 -4.49 -1.84 -11.16
N GLN A 169 -5.61 -1.43 -11.78
CA GLN A 169 -5.69 -0.19 -12.56
C GLN A 169 -5.50 1.06 -11.67
N ILE A 170 -6.11 1.09 -10.49
CA ILE A 170 -5.92 2.14 -9.49
C ILE A 170 -4.44 2.23 -9.08
N CYS A 171 -3.83 1.09 -8.74
CA CYS A 171 -2.41 0.99 -8.40
C CYS A 171 -1.50 1.47 -9.53
N ALA A 172 -1.76 1.06 -10.77
CA ALA A 172 -1.01 1.50 -11.94
C ALA A 172 -1.11 3.02 -12.14
N HIS A 173 -2.33 3.56 -12.04
CA HIS A 173 -2.64 4.96 -12.28
C HIS A 173 -1.98 5.90 -11.25
N TYR A 174 -2.12 5.61 -9.95
CA TYR A 174 -1.55 6.42 -8.87
C TYR A 174 -0.09 6.09 -8.56
N LYS A 175 0.49 5.12 -9.28
CA LYS A 175 1.93 4.81 -9.27
C LYS A 175 2.50 4.33 -7.91
N PHE A 176 1.68 3.81 -7.00
CA PHE A 176 2.13 3.15 -5.76
C PHE A 176 2.35 1.64 -5.95
N ASP A 177 2.98 0.94 -5.03
CA ASP A 177 3.65 -0.33 -5.35
C ASP A 177 2.87 -1.60 -4.96
N GLY A 178 1.55 -1.49 -4.80
CA GLY A 178 0.68 -2.62 -4.48
C GLY A 178 -0.04 -2.45 -3.14
N TYR A 179 -0.42 -3.57 -2.50
CA TYR A 179 -1.39 -3.57 -1.41
C TYR A 179 -0.99 -4.48 -0.25
N LEU A 180 -1.28 -4.03 0.96
CA LEU A 180 -1.61 -4.91 2.08
C LEU A 180 -3.10 -5.27 1.98
N LEU A 181 -3.40 -6.57 2.01
CA LEU A 181 -4.75 -7.11 2.13
C LEU A 181 -5.00 -7.42 3.61
N ASN A 182 -5.93 -6.70 4.22
CA ASN A 182 -6.36 -7.00 5.58
C ASN A 182 -7.86 -7.34 5.62
N VAL A 183 -8.17 -8.63 5.74
CA VAL A 183 -9.55 -9.15 5.75
C VAL A 183 -9.94 -9.54 7.18
N GLU A 184 -10.39 -8.56 7.94
CA GLU A 184 -10.80 -8.66 9.35
C GLU A 184 -12.30 -8.96 9.48
N ASN A 185 -12.77 -9.93 8.70
CA ASN A 185 -14.15 -10.41 8.75
C ASN A 185 -14.20 -11.90 8.37
N ILE A 186 -15.27 -12.57 8.79
CA ILE A 186 -15.52 -13.96 8.43
C ILE A 186 -15.79 -14.07 6.92
N ILE A 187 -15.29 -15.14 6.31
CA ILE A 187 -15.60 -15.54 4.94
C ILE A 187 -16.31 -16.89 5.01
N PRO A 188 -17.52 -17.04 4.41
CA PRO A 188 -18.15 -18.36 4.34
C PRO A 188 -17.20 -19.37 3.70
N LYS A 189 -17.05 -20.56 4.30
CA LYS A 189 -16.09 -21.58 3.85
C LYS A 189 -16.18 -21.90 2.35
N ASP A 190 -17.39 -21.92 1.80
CA ASP A 190 -17.65 -22.16 0.37
C ASP A 190 -17.10 -21.05 -0.55
N TYR A 191 -16.82 -19.86 -0.01
CA TYR A 191 -16.27 -18.71 -0.74
C TYR A 191 -14.75 -18.59 -0.62
N VAL A 192 -14.12 -19.29 0.32
CA VAL A 192 -12.65 -19.27 0.49
C VAL A 192 -11.90 -19.62 -0.80
N PRO A 193 -12.29 -20.64 -1.60
CA PRO A 193 -11.61 -20.92 -2.86
C PRO A 193 -11.62 -19.73 -3.84
N ARG A 194 -12.71 -18.94 -3.86
CA ARG A 194 -12.78 -17.75 -4.71
C ARG A 194 -12.01 -16.56 -4.14
N LEU A 195 -11.86 -16.49 -2.81
CA LEU A 195 -10.97 -15.50 -2.20
C LEU A 195 -9.50 -15.77 -2.58
N LEU A 196 -9.08 -17.05 -2.62
CA LEU A 196 -7.77 -17.42 -3.13
C LEU A 196 -7.61 -17.03 -4.62
N GLN A 197 -8.62 -17.30 -5.44
CA GLN A 197 -8.64 -16.85 -6.85
C GLN A 197 -8.57 -15.33 -6.97
N PHE A 198 -9.23 -14.57 -6.09
CA PHE A 198 -9.11 -13.12 -6.05
C PHE A 198 -7.65 -12.69 -5.82
N VAL A 199 -6.93 -13.29 -4.88
CA VAL A 199 -5.53 -12.96 -4.60
C VAL A 199 -4.64 -13.30 -5.80
N GLU A 200 -4.86 -14.45 -6.44
CA GLU A 200 -4.14 -14.86 -7.65
C GLU A 200 -4.37 -13.88 -8.81
N LEU A 201 -5.64 -13.52 -9.07
CA LEU A 201 -6.03 -12.59 -10.12
C LEU A 201 -5.51 -11.18 -9.85
N LEU A 202 -5.57 -10.70 -8.61
CA LEU A 202 -5.02 -9.40 -8.25
C LEU A 202 -3.50 -9.36 -8.48
N LYS A 203 -2.77 -10.41 -8.10
CA LYS A 203 -1.34 -10.51 -8.40
C LYS A 203 -1.07 -10.52 -9.90
N ALA A 204 -1.84 -11.28 -10.68
CA ALA A 204 -1.69 -11.32 -12.14
C ALA A 204 -1.98 -9.96 -12.78
N HIS A 205 -3.06 -9.29 -12.35
CA HIS A 205 -3.42 -7.95 -12.84
C HIS A 205 -2.41 -6.89 -12.44
N LEU A 206 -1.87 -6.91 -11.21
CA LEU A 206 -0.79 -6.00 -10.81
C LEU A 206 0.42 -6.15 -11.73
N ASN A 207 0.84 -7.38 -12.04
CA ASN A 207 1.94 -7.65 -12.99
C ASN A 207 1.62 -7.19 -14.42
N LEU A 208 0.36 -7.25 -14.84
CA LEU A 208 -0.08 -6.84 -16.17
C LEU A 208 -0.14 -5.31 -16.32
N TYR A 209 -0.71 -4.61 -15.34
CA TYR A 209 -0.99 -3.18 -15.43
C TYR A 209 0.15 -2.30 -14.91
N CYS A 210 0.97 -2.81 -13.99
CA CYS A 210 2.09 -2.04 -13.44
C CYS A 210 3.39 -2.44 -14.14
N ALA A 211 3.97 -1.51 -14.91
CA ALA A 211 5.29 -1.70 -15.54
C ALA A 211 6.47 -1.59 -14.54
N ARG A 212 6.27 -2.01 -13.29
CA ARG A 212 7.22 -1.98 -12.17
C ARG A 212 6.95 -3.14 -11.22
N GLN A 213 7.91 -3.45 -10.35
CA GLN A 213 7.69 -4.43 -9.30
C GLN A 213 6.56 -3.97 -8.37
N THR A 214 5.68 -4.90 -8.00
CA THR A 214 4.62 -4.67 -7.03
C THR A 214 4.67 -5.72 -5.92
N TRP A 215 4.09 -5.39 -4.78
CA TRP A 215 3.98 -6.26 -3.61
C TRP A 215 2.51 -6.43 -3.24
N LEU A 216 2.13 -7.69 -3.01
CA LEU A 216 0.84 -8.06 -2.48
C LEU A 216 1.08 -8.83 -1.19
N ILE A 217 0.69 -8.24 -0.07
CA ILE A 217 0.94 -8.78 1.27
C ILE A 217 -0.40 -9.16 1.87
N TRP A 218 -0.50 -10.38 2.40
CA TRP A 218 -1.67 -10.85 3.13
C TRP A 218 -1.41 -10.68 4.63
N TYR A 219 -2.31 -10.01 5.34
CA TYR A 219 -2.28 -9.93 6.80
C TYR A 219 -2.80 -11.25 7.39
N ASP A 220 -2.21 -11.72 8.48
CA ASP A 220 -2.62 -12.95 9.16
C ASP A 220 -3.96 -12.74 9.88
N SER A 221 -5.05 -12.81 9.12
CA SER A 221 -6.44 -12.66 9.57
C SER A 221 -7.25 -13.88 9.17
N VAL A 222 -8.06 -13.82 8.11
CA VAL A 222 -8.94 -14.95 7.76
C VAL A 222 -8.15 -16.20 7.31
N THR A 223 -8.46 -17.32 7.96
CA THR A 223 -7.84 -18.64 7.74
C THR A 223 -8.43 -19.37 6.54
N THR A 224 -7.85 -20.52 6.17
CA THR A 224 -8.35 -21.39 5.08
C THR A 224 -9.72 -22.01 5.37
N ASP A 225 -10.20 -21.95 6.61
CA ASP A 225 -11.55 -22.35 6.98
C ASP A 225 -12.57 -21.20 6.88
N GLY A 226 -12.10 -19.98 6.60
CA GLY A 226 -12.91 -18.78 6.51
C GLY A 226 -13.19 -18.11 7.87
N ALA A 227 -12.60 -18.65 8.94
CA ALA A 227 -12.65 -18.06 10.27
C ALA A 227 -11.54 -17.00 10.45
N LEU A 228 -11.85 -15.95 11.22
CA LEU A 228 -10.87 -14.99 11.71
C LEU A 228 -10.08 -15.58 12.90
#